data_AF-A0A223V4R1-F1
#
_entry.id   AF-A0A223V4R1-F1
#
_cell.length_a   1.000
_cell.length_b   1.000
_cell.length_c   1.000
_cell.angle_alpha   90.00
_cell.angle_beta   90.00
_cell.angle_gamma   90.00
#
_symmetry.space_group_name_H-M   'P 1'
#
loop_
_entity.id
_entity.type
_entity.pdbx_description
1 polymer ?
#
loop_
_entity_poly.entity_id
_entity_poly.type
_entity_poly.pdbx_seq_one_letter_code
_entity_poly.pdbx_strand_id
1 'polypeptide(L)'
;MKSKYLLLILVLFVFYGCNQKNSNFVINVDSKIDFDTLYISELTTNNSLAKIYDFQGIRRVELGLPTVASIHTKNKSSQYLTILAQNKDLDIYISPDTIIRTNNMADSLVNYLWKSNLEFINDNTSFIFNKKNTDSIPILFESFRQKREKVINLYRDEFSAEIADILHFQNDARIYSFLFWLGRISKVLDAKNSFFDFIGDIPKASETLKSLPDIYLYKYEIEYLRTHEGIESTTDFLKFIEEKTENKDLADFLKAIYIKALIEMPSYWEKHEKLFNSEVLTQTLNAEKSNIYYNIIEQPSSSFFASQNGELAYPFQAEDKFGNQFDLKGSIGKVIFIDTWATWCGPCINHRAKVLELSEKYRNNEEVEILLVSVDSSRDKWISFLKEENKNFAQNLFIENGMRTEFGNNYNIKSIPRYILIGKNGKIINSNFKEPSKAVEKEIEIALME
;
A
#
# COMPACT_ATOMS: atom_id res chain seq x y z
N MET A 1 12.56 -51.06 -48.10
CA MET A 1 13.81 -50.26 -48.16
C MET A 1 13.48 -48.85 -48.61
N LYS A 2 13.79 -47.86 -47.73
CA LYS A 2 14.00 -46.41 -47.96
C LYS A 2 12.78 -45.57 -48.47
N SER A 3 12.14 -44.72 -47.64
CA SER A 3 12.59 -43.42 -47.07
C SER A 3 12.41 -42.28 -48.08
N LYS A 4 11.77 -41.12 -47.83
CA LYS A 4 11.21 -40.45 -46.63
C LYS A 4 10.49 -39.14 -47.07
N TYR A 5 9.41 -38.76 -46.36
CA TYR A 5 8.79 -37.43 -46.09
C TYR A 5 8.46 -36.44 -47.23
N LEU A 6 7.20 -36.06 -47.50
CA LEU A 6 6.20 -35.28 -46.73
C LEU A 6 6.58 -33.79 -46.54
N LEU A 7 5.86 -32.88 -47.22
CA LEU A 7 5.78 -31.46 -46.86
C LEU A 7 4.31 -31.02 -46.93
N LEU A 8 3.71 -30.78 -45.77
CA LEU A 8 2.36 -30.22 -45.59
C LEU A 8 2.48 -28.70 -45.49
N ILE A 9 1.70 -27.98 -46.28
CA ILE A 9 1.60 -26.51 -46.24
C ILE A 9 0.71 -26.13 -45.05
N LEU A 10 1.26 -25.41 -44.08
CA LEU A 10 0.51 -24.76 -43.00
C LEU A 10 0.70 -23.25 -43.13
N VAL A 11 -0.39 -22.54 -43.41
CA VAL A 11 -0.45 -21.07 -43.46
C VAL A 11 -0.37 -20.54 -42.03
N LEU A 12 0.77 -19.94 -41.68
CA LEU A 12 0.98 -19.20 -40.44
C LEU A 12 0.87 -17.71 -40.74
N PHE A 13 -0.17 -17.07 -40.20
CA PHE A 13 -0.26 -15.62 -40.11
C PHE A 13 0.91 -15.11 -39.25
N VAL A 14 1.83 -14.40 -39.89
CA VAL A 14 2.87 -13.63 -39.20
C VAL A 14 2.29 -12.26 -38.88
N PHE A 15 1.85 -12.07 -37.64
CA PHE A 15 1.89 -10.75 -36.99
C PHE A 15 3.07 -10.76 -36.01
N TYR A 16 4.26 -10.49 -36.55
CA TYR A 16 5.44 -9.99 -35.83
C TYR A 16 5.70 -8.59 -36.40
N GLY A 17 5.84 -7.52 -35.62
CA GLY A 17 5.80 -7.38 -34.18
C GLY A 17 5.64 -5.90 -33.82
N CYS A 18 5.04 -5.65 -32.65
CA CYS A 18 5.31 -4.42 -31.93
C CYS A 18 6.80 -4.40 -31.60
N ASN A 19 7.47 -3.28 -31.88
CA ASN A 19 8.79 -2.96 -31.36
C ASN A 19 8.74 -3.02 -29.82
N GLN A 20 9.02 -4.17 -29.22
CA GLN A 20 9.50 -4.22 -27.83
C GLN A 20 10.92 -3.65 -27.86
N LYS A 21 11.03 -2.35 -27.57
CA LYS A 21 12.31 -1.76 -27.19
C LYS A 21 12.72 -2.41 -25.87
N ASN A 22 13.57 -3.43 -25.93
CA ASN A 22 14.22 -4.00 -24.75
C ASN A 22 15.00 -2.88 -24.05
N SER A 23 14.41 -2.32 -23.00
CA SER A 23 14.90 -1.14 -22.30
C SER A 23 15.62 -1.61 -21.06
N ASN A 24 16.90 -1.91 -21.21
CA ASN A 24 17.73 -2.40 -20.11
C ASN A 24 18.49 -1.23 -19.47
N PHE A 25 18.66 -1.30 -18.16
CA PHE A 25 19.64 -0.48 -17.45
C PHE A 25 20.59 -1.35 -16.64
N VAL A 26 21.80 -0.85 -16.41
CA VAL A 26 22.80 -1.50 -15.57
C VAL A 26 22.74 -0.94 -14.16
N ILE A 27 22.75 -1.81 -13.15
CA ILE A 27 22.91 -1.41 -11.75
C ILE A 27 24.33 -1.69 -11.28
N ASN A 28 25.00 -0.67 -10.78
CA ASN A 28 26.27 -0.77 -10.06
C ASN A 28 26.07 -0.38 -8.59
N VAL A 29 26.71 -1.09 -7.67
CA VAL A 29 26.65 -0.77 -6.24
C VAL A 29 28.06 -0.55 -5.72
N ASP A 30 28.31 0.67 -5.25
CA ASP A 30 29.48 1.04 -4.47
C ASP A 30 29.05 1.20 -3.01
N SER A 31 29.54 0.32 -2.14
CA SER A 31 29.26 0.41 -0.71
C SER A 31 30.55 0.40 0.10
N LYS A 32 30.58 1.20 1.16
CA LYS A 32 31.70 1.23 2.12
C LYS A 32 31.46 0.32 3.33
N ILE A 33 30.33 -0.38 3.36
CA ILE A 33 29.91 -1.30 4.40
C ILE A 33 29.26 -2.55 3.80
N ASP A 34 29.24 -3.65 4.55
CA ASP A 34 28.43 -4.79 4.19
C ASP A 34 26.94 -4.43 4.35
N PHE A 35 26.12 -4.87 3.39
CA PHE A 35 24.67 -4.78 3.44
C PHE A 35 24.09 -6.16 3.13
N ASP A 36 23.06 -6.60 3.88
CA ASP A 36 22.47 -7.93 3.68
C ASP A 36 21.86 -8.09 2.28
N THR A 37 20.92 -7.21 1.94
CA THR A 37 20.23 -7.22 0.66
C THR A 37 19.63 -5.85 0.39
N LEU A 38 19.88 -5.33 -0.81
CA LEU A 38 19.18 -4.18 -1.37
C LEU A 38 18.04 -4.65 -2.28
N TYR A 39 16.89 -4.02 -2.11
CA TYR A 39 15.70 -4.24 -2.91
C TYR A 39 15.42 -2.99 -3.73
N ILE A 40 15.15 -3.19 -5.02
CA ILE A 40 14.60 -2.15 -5.88
C ILE A 40 13.20 -2.61 -6.25
N SER A 41 12.20 -1.79 -5.92
CA SER A 41 10.81 -2.05 -6.27
C SER A 41 10.15 -0.82 -6.87
N GLU A 42 9.26 -1.02 -7.83
CA GLU A 42 8.35 0.03 -8.28
C GLU A 42 7.58 0.59 -7.07
N LEU A 43 7.45 1.90 -7.00
CA LEU A 43 6.78 2.53 -5.86
C LEU A 43 5.26 2.24 -5.86
N THR A 44 4.63 2.25 -7.03
CA THR A 44 3.17 2.16 -7.18
C THR A 44 2.66 0.74 -6.95
N THR A 45 3.29 -0.23 -7.60
CA THR A 45 2.85 -1.63 -7.63
C THR A 45 3.55 -2.49 -6.58
N ASN A 46 4.66 -2.00 -5.99
CA ASN A 46 5.63 -2.78 -5.22
C ASN A 46 6.24 -3.96 -5.99
N ASN A 47 6.13 -3.98 -7.33
CA ASN A 47 6.79 -4.99 -8.15
C ASN A 47 8.30 -4.96 -7.90
N SER A 48 8.87 -6.12 -7.55
CA SER A 48 10.32 -6.24 -7.33
C SER A 48 11.02 -6.19 -8.69
N LEU A 49 11.85 -5.17 -8.88
CA LEU A 49 12.66 -4.97 -10.08
C LEU A 49 14.04 -5.65 -9.93
N ALA A 50 14.64 -5.56 -8.75
CA ALA A 50 15.92 -6.19 -8.46
C ALA A 50 16.09 -6.55 -6.97
N LYS A 51 16.88 -7.59 -6.70
CA LYS A 51 17.40 -7.95 -5.38
C LYS A 51 18.92 -8.14 -5.50
N ILE A 52 19.68 -7.40 -4.70
CA ILE A 52 21.14 -7.33 -4.77
C ILE A 52 21.71 -7.80 -3.44
N TYR A 53 22.54 -8.86 -3.48
CA TYR A 53 23.02 -9.58 -2.29
C TYR A 53 24.51 -9.31 -1.97
N ASP A 54 25.26 -8.70 -2.89
CA ASP A 54 26.68 -8.44 -2.72
C ASP A 54 27.15 -7.30 -3.65
N PHE A 55 28.44 -6.96 -3.54
CA PHE A 55 29.15 -6.00 -4.38
C PHE A 55 29.29 -6.45 -5.85
N GLN A 56 28.85 -7.66 -6.23
CA GLN A 56 29.13 -8.22 -7.54
C GLN A 56 28.02 -7.93 -8.55
N GLY A 57 28.15 -6.75 -9.14
CA GLY A 57 28.17 -6.61 -10.59
C GLY A 57 26.85 -6.23 -11.27
N ILE A 58 27.05 -5.49 -12.34
CA ILE A 58 26.11 -5.10 -13.40
C ILE A 58 24.93 -6.07 -13.51
N ARG A 59 23.79 -5.67 -12.96
CA ARG A 59 22.50 -6.33 -13.22
C ARG A 59 21.81 -5.60 -14.36
N ARG A 60 21.47 -6.33 -15.42
CA ARG A 60 20.56 -5.82 -16.45
C ARG A 60 19.14 -6.03 -15.97
N VAL A 61 18.41 -4.94 -15.81
CA VAL A 61 17.00 -4.95 -15.43
C VAL A 61 16.19 -4.41 -16.59
N GLU A 62 15.15 -5.15 -16.97
CA GLU A 62 14.21 -4.74 -18.00
C GLU A 62 13.14 -3.81 -17.40
N LEU A 63 12.93 -2.66 -18.04
CA LEU A 63 11.89 -1.72 -17.67
C LEU A 63 10.78 -1.73 -18.73
N GLY A 64 9.55 -1.96 -18.28
CA GLY A 64 8.37 -1.80 -19.14
C GLY A 64 8.14 -0.33 -19.48
N LEU A 65 8.22 0.56 -18.47
CA LEU A 65 8.00 2.00 -18.61
C LEU A 65 8.87 2.78 -17.60
N PRO A 66 9.14 4.06 -17.88
CA PRO A 66 9.74 4.96 -16.92
C PRO A 66 8.89 5.06 -15.65
N THR A 67 9.52 4.97 -14.49
CA THR A 67 8.81 4.91 -13.21
C THR A 67 9.65 5.44 -12.05
N VAL A 68 8.99 5.71 -10.93
CA VAL A 68 9.66 5.97 -9.66
C VAL A 68 9.78 4.65 -8.91
N ALA A 69 11.00 4.28 -8.55
CA ALA A 69 11.29 3.11 -7.76
C ALA A 69 11.88 3.50 -6.40
N SER A 70 11.79 2.56 -5.47
CA SER A 70 12.36 2.66 -4.13
C SER A 70 13.53 1.69 -4.00
N ILE A 71 14.71 2.21 -3.66
CA ILE A 71 15.88 1.46 -3.25
C ILE A 71 15.84 1.37 -1.72
N HIS A 72 15.82 0.16 -1.16
CA HIS A 72 15.69 -0.02 0.27
C HIS A 72 16.38 -1.28 0.80
N THR A 73 16.74 -1.26 2.07
CA THR A 73 17.16 -2.45 2.82
C THR A 73 15.97 -3.34 3.16
N LYS A 74 16.20 -4.60 3.54
CA LYS A 74 15.15 -5.60 3.85
C LYS A 74 14.03 -5.09 4.79
N ASN A 75 14.40 -4.33 5.81
CA ASN A 75 13.48 -3.76 6.80
C ASN A 75 12.98 -2.35 6.43
N LYS A 76 13.37 -1.80 5.28
CA LYS A 76 13.16 -0.40 4.87
C LYS A 76 13.64 0.61 5.92
N SER A 77 14.65 0.26 6.73
CA SER A 77 15.28 1.23 7.65
C SER A 77 15.89 2.40 6.89
N SER A 78 16.36 2.12 5.68
CA SER A 78 16.93 3.08 4.76
C SER A 78 16.20 2.95 3.44
N GLN A 79 15.71 4.08 2.91
CA GLN A 79 14.97 4.15 1.65
C GLN A 79 15.42 5.38 0.86
N TYR A 80 15.61 5.21 -0.44
CA TYR A 80 15.89 6.28 -1.37
C TYR A 80 15.12 6.09 -2.67
N LEU A 81 14.55 7.16 -3.21
CA LEU A 81 13.79 7.11 -4.45
C LEU A 81 14.70 7.30 -5.65
N THR A 82 14.39 6.61 -6.75
CA THR A 82 15.11 6.75 -8.02
C THR A 82 14.11 6.81 -9.18
N ILE A 83 14.40 7.62 -10.19
CA ILE A 83 13.65 7.64 -11.44
C ILE A 83 14.37 6.72 -12.42
N LEU A 84 13.72 5.59 -12.70
CA LEU A 84 14.18 4.60 -13.67
C LEU A 84 13.60 4.97 -15.04
N ALA A 85 14.47 5.11 -16.03
CA ALA A 85 14.11 5.43 -17.41
C ALA A 85 15.02 4.63 -18.36
N GLN A 86 14.66 4.56 -19.64
CA GLN A 86 15.36 3.70 -20.61
C GLN A 86 16.83 4.09 -20.75
N ASN A 87 17.73 3.08 -20.81
CA ASN A 87 19.17 3.22 -21.05
C ASN A 87 19.91 4.15 -20.06
N LYS A 88 19.42 4.25 -18.82
CA LYS A 88 20.03 5.06 -17.77
C LYS A 88 20.62 4.14 -16.69
N ASP A 89 21.94 4.01 -16.69
CA ASP A 89 22.64 3.24 -15.67
C ASP A 89 22.44 3.85 -14.28
N LEU A 90 22.32 2.97 -13.29
CA LEU A 90 22.04 3.32 -11.91
C LEU A 90 23.26 2.95 -11.05
N ASP A 91 24.01 3.96 -10.62
CA ASP A 91 25.05 3.77 -9.61
C ASP A 91 24.47 4.08 -8.23
N ILE A 92 24.52 3.10 -7.34
CA ILE A 92 24.02 3.19 -5.97
C ILE A 92 25.22 3.33 -5.03
N TYR A 93 25.18 4.35 -4.18
CA TYR A 93 26.17 4.61 -3.15
C TYR A 93 25.56 4.40 -1.77
N ILE A 94 26.20 3.57 -0.94
CA ILE A 94 25.78 3.35 0.45
C ILE A 94 26.88 3.82 1.40
N SER A 95 26.57 4.81 2.23
CA SER A 95 27.48 5.32 3.25
C SER A 95 27.43 4.49 4.55
N PRO A 96 28.44 4.64 5.45
CA PRO A 96 28.50 3.86 6.69
C PRO A 96 27.32 4.03 7.65
N ASP A 97 26.63 5.17 7.57
CA ASP A 97 25.38 5.45 8.28
C ASP A 97 24.13 4.92 7.56
N THR A 98 24.30 4.02 6.59
CA THR A 98 23.24 3.39 5.78
C THR A 98 22.44 4.36 4.91
N ILE A 99 22.95 5.56 4.65
CA ILE A 99 22.30 6.48 3.71
C ILE A 99 22.56 5.98 2.28
N ILE A 100 21.47 5.76 1.56
CA ILE A 100 21.47 5.37 0.15
C ILE A 100 21.39 6.65 -0.69
N ARG A 101 22.22 6.74 -1.74
CA ARG A 101 22.17 7.80 -2.77
C ARG A 101 22.46 7.20 -4.14
N THR A 102 22.23 7.99 -5.18
CA THR A 102 22.55 7.60 -6.55
C THR A 102 23.39 8.69 -7.24
N ASN A 103 23.93 8.37 -8.43
CA ASN A 103 24.65 9.30 -9.31
C ASN A 103 23.74 10.34 -10.00
N ASN A 104 22.42 10.27 -9.82
CA ASN A 104 21.46 10.99 -10.65
C ASN A 104 20.87 12.22 -9.96
N MET A 105 20.99 13.39 -10.60
CA MET A 105 20.38 14.64 -10.12
C MET A 105 18.85 14.53 -9.99
N ALA A 106 18.19 13.89 -10.96
CA ALA A 106 16.74 13.68 -10.93
C ALA A 106 16.28 12.87 -9.71
N ASP A 107 17.10 11.93 -9.23
CA ASP A 107 16.80 11.13 -8.04
C ASP A 107 16.90 12.01 -6.79
N SER A 108 17.89 12.91 -6.75
CA SER A 108 17.98 13.92 -5.68
C SER A 108 16.76 14.84 -5.66
N LEU A 109 16.28 15.27 -6.83
CA LEU A 109 15.08 16.11 -6.96
C LEU A 109 13.82 15.38 -6.50
N VAL A 110 13.57 14.13 -6.90
CA VAL A 110 12.36 13.41 -6.45
C VAL A 110 12.38 13.16 -4.93
N ASN A 111 13.55 12.85 -4.33
CA ASN A 111 13.67 12.76 -2.88
C ASN A 111 13.45 14.11 -2.19
N TYR A 112 13.94 15.21 -2.78
CA TYR A 112 13.65 16.56 -2.31
C TYR A 112 12.14 16.84 -2.30
N LEU A 113 11.42 16.53 -3.39
CA LEU A 113 9.97 16.75 -3.48
C LEU A 113 9.21 16.05 -2.35
N TRP A 114 9.59 14.82 -2.02
CA TRP A 114 8.99 14.05 -0.94
C TRP A 114 9.28 14.62 0.43
N LYS A 115 10.56 14.88 0.71
CA LYS A 115 11.01 15.39 2.01
C LYS A 115 10.44 16.79 2.27
N SER A 116 10.56 17.69 1.30
CA SER A 116 10.10 19.07 1.44
C SER A 116 8.58 19.15 1.66
N ASN A 117 7.81 18.21 1.13
CA ASN A 117 6.35 18.17 1.34
C ASN A 117 6.00 17.95 2.81
N LEU A 118 6.67 17.00 3.47
CA LEU A 118 6.47 16.72 4.89
C LEU A 118 6.92 17.90 5.77
N GLU A 119 8.08 18.48 5.47
CA GLU A 119 8.58 19.67 6.16
C GLU A 119 7.61 20.85 6.02
N PHE A 120 7.12 21.11 4.81
CA PHE A 120 6.15 22.16 4.55
C PHE A 120 4.85 21.98 5.34
N ILE A 121 4.31 20.76 5.38
CA ILE A 121 3.10 20.47 6.17
C ILE A 121 3.37 20.71 7.66
N ASN A 122 4.50 20.21 8.16
CA ASN A 122 4.88 20.36 9.56
C ASN A 122 4.99 21.84 9.97
N ASP A 123 5.69 22.64 9.17
CA ASP A 123 5.92 24.07 9.42
C ASP A 123 4.62 24.89 9.36
N ASN A 124 3.60 24.39 8.66
CA ASN A 124 2.31 25.05 8.48
C ASN A 124 1.14 24.37 9.21
N THR A 125 1.43 23.42 10.12
CA THR A 125 0.43 22.56 10.77
C THR A 125 -0.74 23.36 11.36
N SER A 126 -0.45 24.38 12.17
CA SER A 126 -1.46 25.21 12.83
C SER A 126 -2.38 25.94 11.84
N PHE A 127 -1.87 26.29 10.66
CA PHE A 127 -2.65 26.95 9.62
C PHE A 127 -3.51 25.95 8.84
N ILE A 128 -2.92 24.82 8.43
CA ILE A 128 -3.56 23.79 7.59
C ILE A 128 -4.73 23.13 8.31
N PHE A 129 -4.54 22.75 9.59
CA PHE A 129 -5.54 22.03 10.36
C PHE A 129 -6.56 22.96 11.06
N ASN A 130 -6.44 24.27 10.88
CA ASN A 130 -7.47 25.20 11.32
C ASN A 130 -8.73 25.07 10.44
N LYS A 131 -9.90 24.91 11.08
CA LYS A 131 -11.19 24.75 10.39
C LYS A 131 -11.63 25.98 9.60
N LYS A 132 -11.12 27.17 9.92
CA LYS A 132 -11.52 28.44 9.28
C LYS A 132 -10.80 28.74 7.96
N ASN A 133 -9.71 28.03 7.66
CA ASN A 133 -8.79 28.41 6.57
C ASN A 133 -9.01 27.64 5.25
N THR A 134 -10.14 26.95 5.10
CA THR A 134 -10.36 25.98 4.00
C THR A 134 -10.05 26.56 2.62
N ASP A 135 -10.51 27.78 2.30
CA ASP A 135 -10.32 28.38 0.97
C ASP A 135 -8.89 28.86 0.70
N SER A 136 -8.12 29.16 1.75
CA SER A 136 -6.73 29.66 1.60
C SER A 136 -5.70 28.54 1.49
N ILE A 137 -6.05 27.31 1.87
CA ILE A 137 -5.11 26.17 1.88
C ILE A 137 -4.69 25.78 0.46
N PRO A 138 -5.59 25.59 -0.53
CA PRO A 138 -5.16 25.31 -1.90
C PRO A 138 -4.20 26.37 -2.47
N ILE A 139 -4.44 27.65 -2.16
CA ILE A 139 -3.58 28.76 -2.59
C ILE A 139 -2.17 28.66 -1.98
N LEU A 140 -2.09 28.34 -0.68
CA LEU A 140 -0.82 28.11 0.01
C LEU A 140 -0.02 26.97 -0.63
N PHE A 141 -0.69 25.86 -0.93
CA PHE A 141 -0.08 24.70 -1.57
C PHE A 141 0.32 24.96 -3.02
N GLU A 142 -0.45 25.74 -3.78
CA GLU A 142 -0.10 26.13 -5.15
C GLU A 142 1.17 27.00 -5.16
N SER A 143 1.29 27.96 -4.24
CA SER A 143 2.52 28.74 -4.10
C SER A 143 3.74 27.86 -3.81
N PHE A 144 3.57 26.83 -2.98
CA PHE A 144 4.63 25.87 -2.68
C PHE A 144 4.98 24.98 -3.87
N ARG A 145 3.98 24.48 -4.60
CA ARG A 145 4.14 23.72 -5.85
C ARG A 145 4.99 24.51 -6.86
N GLN A 146 4.64 25.77 -7.10
CA GLN A 146 5.35 26.66 -8.02
C GLN A 146 6.80 26.96 -7.59
N LYS A 147 7.08 27.01 -6.28
CA LYS A 147 8.46 27.16 -5.79
C LYS A 147 9.30 25.93 -6.14
N ARG A 148 8.78 24.72 -5.93
CA ARG A 148 9.47 23.47 -6.28
C ARG A 148 9.61 23.29 -7.78
N GLU A 149 8.61 23.72 -8.53
CA GLU A 149 8.63 23.75 -10.00
C GLU A 149 9.83 24.55 -10.53
N LYS A 150 10.10 25.72 -9.95
CA LYS A 150 11.30 26.53 -10.29
C LYS A 150 12.60 25.81 -9.99
N VAL A 151 12.66 25.00 -8.93
CA VAL A 151 13.84 24.20 -8.60
C VAL A 151 14.06 23.10 -9.63
N ILE A 152 13.00 22.41 -10.06
CA ILE A 152 13.10 21.40 -11.14
C ILE A 152 13.63 22.06 -12.43
N ASN A 153 13.05 23.21 -12.79
CA ASN A 153 13.42 23.93 -14.00
C ASN A 153 14.86 24.48 -14.00
N LEU A 154 15.44 24.76 -12.81
CA LEU A 154 16.84 25.18 -12.70
C LEU A 154 17.82 24.11 -13.20
N TYR A 155 17.46 22.83 -13.06
CA TYR A 155 18.29 21.69 -13.45
C TYR A 155 17.76 20.99 -14.71
N ARG A 156 16.87 21.63 -15.48
CA ARG A 156 16.16 20.99 -16.59
C ARG A 156 17.09 20.34 -17.62
N ASP A 157 18.22 20.96 -17.89
CA ASP A 157 19.19 20.50 -18.90
C ASP A 157 20.00 19.26 -18.44
N GLU A 158 19.92 18.88 -17.15
CA GLU A 158 20.62 17.73 -16.58
C GLU A 158 19.89 16.38 -16.83
N PHE A 159 18.70 16.40 -17.44
CA PHE A 159 17.91 15.20 -17.67
C PHE A 159 17.01 15.27 -18.91
N SER A 160 16.52 14.11 -19.35
CA SER A 160 15.64 13.98 -20.52
C SER A 160 14.27 14.63 -20.30
N ALA A 161 13.55 14.89 -21.39
CA ALA A 161 12.16 15.38 -21.32
C ALA A 161 11.24 14.43 -20.54
N GLU A 162 11.37 13.13 -20.77
CA GLU A 162 10.61 12.10 -20.06
C GLU A 162 10.84 12.14 -18.53
N ILE A 163 12.09 12.33 -18.09
CA ILE A 163 12.40 12.48 -16.66
C ILE A 163 11.86 13.79 -16.11
N ALA A 164 11.94 14.88 -16.89
CA ALA A 164 11.35 16.16 -16.50
C ALA A 164 9.84 16.02 -16.29
N ASP A 165 9.13 15.37 -17.22
CA ASP A 165 7.69 15.14 -17.12
C ASP A 165 7.32 14.34 -15.86
N ILE A 166 8.11 13.33 -15.50
CA ILE A 166 7.94 12.59 -14.24
C ILE A 166 8.15 13.51 -13.02
N LEU A 167 9.19 14.33 -13.02
CA LEU A 167 9.48 15.23 -11.90
C LEU A 167 8.37 16.26 -11.70
N HIS A 168 7.89 16.87 -12.78
CA HIS A 168 6.76 17.80 -12.75
C HIS A 168 5.48 17.10 -12.28
N PHE A 169 5.20 15.92 -12.81
CA PHE A 169 4.05 15.14 -12.35
C PHE A 169 4.15 14.75 -10.87
N GLN A 170 5.32 14.33 -10.37
CA GLN A 170 5.52 14.03 -8.95
C GLN A 170 5.40 15.29 -8.08
N ASN A 171 5.84 16.46 -8.57
CA ASN A 171 5.64 17.73 -7.86
C ASN A 171 4.16 18.02 -7.66
N ASP A 172 3.38 17.93 -8.74
CA ASP A 172 1.93 18.16 -8.73
C ASP A 172 1.21 17.13 -7.86
N ALA A 173 1.42 15.85 -8.13
CA ALA A 173 0.66 14.78 -7.51
C ALA A 173 0.91 14.68 -6.00
N ARG A 174 2.11 15.01 -5.50
CA ARG A 174 2.36 15.07 -4.05
C ARG A 174 1.55 16.16 -3.34
N ILE A 175 1.36 17.31 -4.00
CA ILE A 175 0.55 18.41 -3.48
C ILE A 175 -0.92 18.01 -3.46
N TYR A 176 -1.42 17.58 -4.62
CA TYR A 176 -2.84 17.30 -4.79
C TYR A 176 -3.26 16.06 -3.99
N SER A 177 -2.43 15.02 -3.86
CA SER A 177 -2.72 13.88 -2.99
C SER A 177 -2.91 14.30 -1.52
N PHE A 178 -2.10 15.23 -1.01
CA PHE A 178 -2.29 15.74 0.34
C PHE A 178 -3.57 16.58 0.45
N LEU A 179 -3.87 17.43 -0.53
CA LEU A 179 -5.11 18.20 -0.54
C LEU A 179 -6.34 17.29 -0.60
N PHE A 180 -6.32 16.23 -1.40
CA PHE A 180 -7.38 15.21 -1.40
C PHE A 180 -7.55 14.56 -0.04
N TRP A 181 -6.47 14.11 0.60
CA TRP A 181 -6.53 13.54 1.95
C TRP A 181 -7.09 14.53 2.96
N LEU A 182 -6.62 15.78 2.94
CA LEU A 182 -7.05 16.83 3.85
C LEU A 182 -8.54 17.12 3.70
N GLY A 183 -9.02 17.27 2.46
CA GLY A 183 -10.42 17.56 2.17
C GLY A 183 -11.33 16.38 2.48
N ARG A 184 -10.99 15.18 2.00
CA ARG A 184 -11.84 13.98 2.08
C ARG A 184 -11.83 13.33 3.46
N ILE A 185 -10.64 13.18 4.05
CA ILE A 185 -10.44 12.36 5.26
C ILE A 185 -10.38 13.24 6.51
N SER A 186 -9.55 14.29 6.49
CA SER A 186 -9.35 15.11 7.69
C SER A 186 -10.50 16.10 7.94
N LYS A 187 -10.99 16.77 6.89
CA LYS A 187 -12.06 17.77 6.98
C LYS A 187 -13.44 17.24 6.60
N VAL A 188 -13.52 16.07 5.95
CA VAL A 188 -14.76 15.40 5.52
C VAL A 188 -15.68 16.34 4.72
N LEU A 189 -15.11 17.02 3.74
CA LEU A 189 -15.83 17.98 2.89
C LEU A 189 -16.67 17.26 1.83
N ASP A 190 -17.80 17.87 1.46
CA ASP A 190 -18.61 17.42 0.33
C ASP A 190 -17.85 17.60 -1.00
N ALA A 191 -18.04 16.70 -1.97
CA ALA A 191 -17.33 16.75 -3.25
C ALA A 191 -17.66 18.00 -4.09
N LYS A 192 -18.80 18.64 -3.83
CA LYS A 192 -19.22 19.90 -4.45
C LYS A 192 -18.59 21.13 -3.78
N ASN A 193 -17.85 20.96 -2.69
CA ASN A 193 -17.16 22.06 -2.03
C ASN A 193 -16.05 22.63 -2.95
N SER A 194 -15.94 23.95 -2.99
CA SER A 194 -14.95 24.68 -3.81
C SER A 194 -13.50 24.39 -3.41
N PHE A 195 -13.26 23.84 -2.22
CA PHE A 195 -11.96 23.33 -1.81
C PHE A 195 -11.36 22.38 -2.86
N PHE A 196 -12.20 21.58 -3.53
CA PHE A 196 -11.76 20.62 -4.54
C PHE A 196 -11.62 21.22 -5.95
N ASP A 197 -11.75 22.53 -6.14
CA ASP A 197 -11.65 23.12 -7.48
C ASP A 197 -10.25 22.99 -8.11
N PHE A 198 -9.22 22.75 -7.28
CA PHE A 198 -7.86 22.43 -7.76
C PHE A 198 -7.80 21.20 -8.67
N ILE A 199 -8.83 20.32 -8.68
CA ILE A 199 -8.84 19.17 -9.60
C ILE A 199 -8.83 19.60 -11.07
N GLY A 200 -9.26 20.83 -11.36
CA GLY A 200 -9.18 21.44 -12.69
C GLY A 200 -7.75 21.68 -13.16
N ASP A 201 -6.81 21.83 -12.22
CA ASP A 201 -5.39 22.06 -12.50
C ASP A 201 -4.63 20.75 -12.76
N ILE A 202 -5.21 19.60 -12.41
CA ILE A 202 -4.60 18.29 -12.65
C ILE A 202 -4.61 18.01 -14.16
N PRO A 203 -3.44 17.79 -14.80
CA PRO A 203 -3.35 17.60 -16.23
C PRO A 203 -4.09 16.33 -16.68
N LYS A 204 -4.40 16.27 -17.98
CA LYS A 204 -4.95 15.06 -18.60
C LYS A 204 -4.05 13.85 -18.33
N ALA A 205 -4.66 12.68 -18.21
CA ALA A 205 -3.95 11.42 -17.99
C ALA A 205 -2.90 11.20 -19.09
N SER A 206 -1.68 10.87 -18.67
CA SER A 206 -0.57 10.45 -19.54
C SER A 206 0.19 9.32 -18.84
N GLU A 207 1.19 8.72 -19.50
CA GLU A 207 1.96 7.61 -18.92
C GLU A 207 2.59 7.91 -17.56
N THR A 208 2.92 9.18 -17.28
CA THR A 208 3.49 9.60 -15.98
C THR A 208 2.56 9.29 -14.81
N LEU A 209 1.25 9.15 -15.03
CA LEU A 209 0.29 8.81 -13.99
C LEU A 209 0.61 7.49 -13.30
N LYS A 210 1.24 6.53 -13.99
CA LYS A 210 1.60 5.23 -13.42
C LYS A 210 2.59 5.36 -12.27
N SER A 211 3.32 6.47 -12.19
CA SER A 211 4.25 6.77 -11.09
C SER A 211 3.58 7.26 -9.80
N LEU A 212 2.32 7.73 -9.87
CA LEU A 212 1.49 8.10 -8.71
C LEU A 212 -0.01 8.15 -9.08
N PRO A 213 -0.67 7.00 -9.31
CA PRO A 213 -1.99 6.93 -9.93
C PRO A 213 -3.14 7.45 -9.07
N ASP A 214 -2.97 7.40 -7.74
CA ASP A 214 -4.00 7.73 -6.76
C ASP A 214 -4.65 9.10 -7.00
N ILE A 215 -3.87 10.07 -7.49
CA ILE A 215 -4.36 11.41 -7.80
C ILE A 215 -5.52 11.40 -8.81
N TYR A 216 -5.47 10.52 -9.83
CA TYR A 216 -6.53 10.40 -10.83
C TYR A 216 -7.74 9.68 -10.27
N LEU A 217 -7.53 8.66 -9.43
CA LEU A 217 -8.63 7.98 -8.75
C LEU A 217 -9.42 8.96 -7.86
N TYR A 218 -8.72 9.81 -7.11
CA TYR A 218 -9.35 10.82 -6.25
C TYR A 218 -10.01 11.92 -7.07
N LYS A 219 -9.39 12.35 -8.18
CA LYS A 219 -10.00 13.29 -9.13
C LYS A 219 -11.32 12.73 -9.67
N TYR A 220 -11.32 11.49 -10.17
CA TYR A 220 -12.50 10.88 -10.75
C TYR A 220 -13.58 10.60 -9.71
N GLU A 221 -13.22 10.25 -8.48
CA GLU A 221 -14.19 10.14 -7.38
C GLU A 221 -14.88 11.49 -7.12
N ILE A 222 -14.13 12.59 -7.02
CA ILE A 222 -14.73 13.91 -6.84
C ILE A 222 -15.60 14.31 -8.04
N GLU A 223 -15.14 14.09 -9.27
CA GLU A 223 -15.93 14.38 -10.48
C GLU A 223 -17.23 13.56 -10.51
N TYR A 224 -17.17 12.28 -10.13
CA TYR A 224 -18.33 11.39 -10.06
C TYR A 224 -19.33 11.87 -8.99
N LEU A 225 -18.84 12.15 -7.77
CA LEU A 225 -19.66 12.59 -6.65
C LEU A 225 -20.22 14.02 -6.81
N ARG A 226 -19.69 14.81 -7.75
CA ARG A 226 -20.30 16.10 -8.11
C ARG A 226 -21.62 15.93 -8.86
N THR A 227 -21.79 14.81 -9.58
CA THR A 227 -22.98 14.52 -10.39
C THR A 227 -23.84 13.38 -9.85
N HIS A 228 -23.39 12.67 -8.82
CA HIS A 228 -24.09 11.55 -8.19
C HIS A 228 -24.19 11.72 -6.68
N GLU A 229 -25.20 11.13 -6.04
CA GLU A 229 -25.36 11.17 -4.58
C GLU A 229 -24.33 10.27 -3.85
N GLY A 230 -23.82 9.25 -4.53
CA GLY A 230 -22.81 8.34 -4.02
C GLY A 230 -22.39 7.31 -5.08
N ILE A 231 -21.38 6.51 -4.76
CA ILE A 231 -20.96 5.39 -5.60
C ILE A 231 -21.71 4.14 -5.11
N GLU A 232 -22.67 3.68 -5.92
CA GLU A 232 -23.53 2.53 -5.59
C GLU A 232 -23.02 1.21 -6.16
N SER A 233 -22.15 1.29 -7.17
CA SER A 233 -21.69 0.16 -7.97
C SER A 233 -20.22 0.36 -8.32
N THR A 234 -19.39 -0.63 -7.97
CA THR A 234 -17.97 -0.65 -8.37
C THR A 234 -17.86 -0.65 -9.89
N THR A 235 -18.70 -1.44 -10.57
CA THR A 235 -18.74 -1.53 -12.03
C THR A 235 -19.02 -0.18 -12.70
N ASP A 236 -19.93 0.63 -12.16
CA ASP A 236 -20.26 1.92 -12.78
C ASP A 236 -19.16 2.96 -12.56
N PHE A 237 -18.49 2.93 -11.41
CA PHE A 237 -17.31 3.77 -11.20
C PHE A 237 -16.12 3.32 -12.07
N LEU A 238 -15.93 2.01 -12.27
CA LEU A 238 -14.91 1.49 -13.19
C LEU A 238 -15.17 1.93 -14.64
N LYS A 239 -16.43 1.93 -15.10
CA LYS A 239 -16.81 2.49 -16.41
C LYS A 239 -16.52 3.99 -16.47
N PHE A 240 -16.81 4.73 -15.40
CA PHE A 240 -16.51 6.16 -15.35
C PHE A 240 -15.00 6.44 -15.44
N ILE A 241 -14.16 5.64 -14.77
CA ILE A 241 -12.69 5.70 -14.92
C ILE A 241 -12.31 5.48 -16.38
N GLU A 242 -12.89 4.47 -17.04
CA GLU A 242 -12.61 4.16 -18.45
C GLU A 242 -12.99 5.32 -19.39
N GLU A 243 -14.19 5.87 -19.23
CA GLU A 243 -14.68 7.01 -20.01
C GLU A 243 -13.83 8.27 -19.80
N LYS A 244 -13.45 8.57 -18.56
CA LYS A 244 -12.68 9.78 -18.22
C LYS A 244 -11.20 9.72 -18.56
N THR A 245 -10.64 8.53 -18.63
CA THR A 245 -9.21 8.36 -18.92
C THR A 245 -8.92 8.52 -20.42
N GLU A 246 -9.89 8.23 -21.30
CA GLU A 246 -9.79 8.36 -22.77
C GLU A 246 -8.61 7.56 -23.39
N ASN A 247 -7.96 6.68 -22.62
CA ASN A 247 -6.88 5.79 -23.01
C ASN A 247 -7.06 4.44 -22.32
N LYS A 248 -7.17 3.36 -23.12
CA LYS A 248 -7.49 2.02 -22.62
C LYS A 248 -6.45 1.45 -21.66
N ASP A 249 -5.17 1.58 -21.96
CA ASP A 249 -4.10 1.02 -21.13
C ASP A 249 -4.03 1.74 -19.77
N LEU A 250 -4.11 3.07 -19.77
CA LEU A 250 -4.17 3.87 -18.56
C LEU A 250 -5.43 3.59 -17.74
N ALA A 251 -6.58 3.41 -18.40
CA ALA A 251 -7.83 3.06 -17.75
C ALA A 251 -7.74 1.68 -17.08
N ASP A 252 -7.27 0.66 -17.81
CA ASP A 252 -7.10 -0.69 -17.28
C ASP A 252 -6.17 -0.68 -16.05
N PHE A 253 -5.09 0.12 -16.09
CA PHE A 253 -4.20 0.31 -14.94
C PHE A 253 -4.92 0.95 -13.74
N LEU A 254 -5.61 2.07 -13.95
CA LEU A 254 -6.35 2.77 -12.88
C LEU A 254 -7.45 1.89 -12.27
N LYS A 255 -8.17 1.12 -13.08
CA LYS A 255 -9.18 0.15 -12.61
C LYS A 255 -8.56 -0.89 -11.69
N ALA A 256 -7.41 -1.47 -12.06
CA ALA A 256 -6.70 -2.43 -11.21
C ALA A 256 -6.23 -1.79 -9.89
N ILE A 257 -5.66 -0.59 -9.95
CA ILE A 257 -5.22 0.14 -8.74
C ILE A 257 -6.41 0.48 -7.84
N TYR A 258 -7.55 0.88 -8.40
CA TYR A 258 -8.75 1.17 -7.63
C TYR A 258 -9.28 -0.08 -6.91
N ILE A 259 -9.36 -1.23 -7.58
CA ILE A 259 -9.78 -2.50 -6.96
C ILE A 259 -8.81 -2.90 -5.84
N LYS A 260 -7.51 -2.79 -6.09
CA LYS A 260 -6.48 -3.00 -5.05
C LYS A 260 -6.69 -2.08 -3.85
N ALA A 261 -6.95 -0.79 -4.08
CA ALA A 261 -7.15 0.20 -3.03
C ALA A 261 -8.44 -0.06 -2.23
N LEU A 262 -9.52 -0.52 -2.87
CA LEU A 262 -10.73 -0.96 -2.17
C LEU A 262 -10.46 -2.14 -1.23
N ILE A 263 -9.60 -3.07 -1.64
CA ILE A 263 -9.25 -4.25 -0.85
C ILE A 263 -8.34 -3.91 0.33
N GLU A 264 -7.30 -3.11 0.07
CA GLU A 264 -6.24 -2.87 1.04
C GLU A 264 -6.48 -1.66 1.92
N MET A 265 -7.25 -0.67 1.47
CA MET A 265 -7.49 0.58 2.19
C MET A 265 -8.98 0.97 2.17
N PRO A 266 -9.90 0.08 2.58
CA PRO A 266 -11.34 0.32 2.49
C PRO A 266 -11.79 1.57 3.26
N SER A 267 -11.15 1.91 4.38
CA SER A 267 -11.46 3.12 5.15
C SER A 267 -11.12 4.43 4.42
N TYR A 268 -10.15 4.40 3.51
CA TYR A 268 -9.85 5.54 2.63
C TYR A 268 -10.96 5.76 1.59
N TRP A 269 -11.78 4.73 1.39
CA TRP A 269 -12.96 4.71 0.55
C TRP A 269 -14.20 4.49 1.41
N GLU A 270 -14.32 5.13 2.58
CA GLU A 270 -15.40 4.87 3.55
C GLU A 270 -16.81 4.95 2.93
N LYS A 271 -17.05 5.91 2.02
CA LYS A 271 -18.32 6.02 1.28
C LYS A 271 -18.63 4.79 0.41
N HIS A 272 -17.61 3.99 0.12
CA HIS A 272 -17.60 2.77 -0.68
C HIS A 272 -17.48 1.52 0.22
N GLU A 273 -17.44 1.64 1.56
CA GLU A 273 -17.27 0.50 2.48
C GLU A 273 -18.36 -0.56 2.25
N LYS A 274 -19.58 -0.15 1.87
CA LYS A 274 -20.67 -1.09 1.51
C LYS A 274 -20.34 -1.99 0.31
N LEU A 275 -19.45 -1.54 -0.56
CA LEU A 275 -18.98 -2.29 -1.73
C LEU A 275 -17.88 -3.30 -1.36
N PHE A 276 -17.36 -3.23 -0.13
CA PHE A 276 -16.34 -4.12 0.39
C PHE A 276 -16.96 -5.38 1.00
N ASN A 277 -17.61 -6.18 0.15
CA ASN A 277 -18.12 -7.50 0.52
C ASN A 277 -17.79 -8.53 -0.57
N SER A 278 -17.81 -9.81 -0.20
CA SER A 278 -17.40 -10.91 -1.08
C SER A 278 -18.20 -10.99 -2.37
N GLU A 279 -19.49 -10.67 -2.34
CA GLU A 279 -20.36 -10.73 -3.53
C GLU A 279 -19.97 -9.64 -4.55
N VAL A 280 -19.95 -8.39 -4.12
CA VAL A 280 -19.61 -7.24 -4.99
C VAL A 280 -18.19 -7.37 -5.51
N LEU A 281 -17.24 -7.80 -4.67
CA LEU A 281 -15.86 -8.01 -5.10
C LEU A 281 -15.77 -9.15 -6.12
N THR A 282 -16.47 -10.27 -5.91
CA THR A 282 -16.51 -11.38 -6.89
C THR A 282 -17.04 -10.92 -8.25
N GLN A 283 -18.13 -10.14 -8.26
CA GLN A 283 -18.68 -9.58 -9.50
C GLN A 283 -17.67 -8.66 -10.19
N THR A 284 -17.02 -7.78 -9.43
CA THR A 284 -16.00 -6.84 -9.91
C THR A 284 -14.81 -7.58 -10.54
N LEU A 285 -14.29 -8.60 -9.85
CA LEU A 285 -13.15 -9.38 -10.32
C LEU A 285 -13.47 -10.21 -11.56
N ASN A 286 -14.70 -10.72 -11.66
CA ASN A 286 -15.15 -11.43 -12.86
C ASN A 286 -15.26 -10.49 -14.06
N ALA A 287 -15.77 -9.27 -13.86
CA ALA A 287 -15.89 -8.27 -14.91
C ALA A 287 -14.53 -7.81 -15.44
N GLU A 288 -13.53 -7.72 -14.56
CA GLU A 288 -12.18 -7.25 -14.90
C GLU A 288 -11.19 -8.39 -15.20
N LYS A 289 -11.64 -9.63 -15.36
CA LYS A 289 -10.75 -10.79 -15.60
C LYS A 289 -9.88 -10.67 -16.87
N SER A 290 -10.30 -9.88 -17.85
CA SER A 290 -9.55 -9.60 -19.08
C SER A 290 -8.66 -8.36 -18.99
N ASN A 291 -8.62 -7.67 -17.84
CA ASN A 291 -7.76 -6.52 -17.60
C ASN A 291 -6.29 -6.96 -17.64
N ILE A 292 -5.47 -6.28 -18.46
CA ILE A 292 -4.06 -6.63 -18.65
C ILE A 292 -3.21 -6.46 -17.38
N TYR A 293 -3.72 -5.74 -16.37
CA TYR A 293 -3.10 -5.54 -15.06
C TYR A 293 -3.75 -6.37 -13.95
N TYR A 294 -4.52 -7.42 -14.29
CA TYR A 294 -5.20 -8.26 -13.31
C TYR A 294 -4.26 -8.89 -12.27
N ASN A 295 -3.00 -9.16 -12.64
CA ASN A 295 -1.97 -9.66 -11.73
C ASN A 295 -1.70 -8.73 -10.52
N ILE A 296 -1.95 -7.43 -10.64
CA ILE A 296 -1.80 -6.46 -9.54
C ILE A 296 -2.84 -6.72 -8.44
N ILE A 297 -4.02 -7.26 -8.79
CA ILE A 297 -5.13 -7.48 -7.87
C ILE A 297 -5.25 -8.93 -7.39
N GLU A 298 -4.58 -9.90 -8.02
CA GLU A 298 -4.64 -11.32 -7.62
C GLU A 298 -4.27 -11.55 -6.15
N GLN A 299 -3.11 -11.04 -5.72
CA GLN A 299 -2.63 -11.22 -4.34
C GLN A 299 -3.53 -10.49 -3.31
N PRO A 300 -3.90 -9.21 -3.52
CA PRO A 300 -4.89 -8.54 -2.67
C PRO A 300 -6.22 -9.31 -2.59
N SER A 301 -6.77 -9.76 -3.72
CA SER A 301 -8.04 -10.49 -3.75
C SER A 301 -7.94 -11.82 -3.02
N SER A 302 -6.87 -12.60 -3.25
CA SER A 302 -6.64 -13.85 -2.52
C SER A 302 -6.54 -13.63 -1.01
N SER A 303 -5.84 -12.56 -0.60
CA SER A 303 -5.72 -12.17 0.81
C SER A 303 -7.07 -11.84 1.42
N PHE A 304 -7.88 -11.03 0.71
CA PHE A 304 -9.22 -10.68 1.13
C PHE A 304 -10.09 -11.91 1.33
N PHE A 305 -10.17 -12.81 0.33
CA PHE A 305 -11.04 -13.98 0.42
C PHE A 305 -10.59 -14.94 1.51
N ALA A 306 -9.28 -15.17 1.67
CA ALA A 306 -8.72 -16.02 2.72
C ALA A 306 -9.02 -15.52 4.15
N SER A 307 -9.28 -14.22 4.31
CA SER A 307 -9.56 -13.60 5.61
C SER A 307 -11.04 -13.44 5.93
N GLN A 308 -11.96 -13.96 5.11
CA GLN A 308 -13.41 -13.78 5.31
C GLN A 308 -13.99 -14.75 6.34
N ASN A 309 -15.15 -14.36 6.89
CA ASN A 309 -15.92 -15.22 7.79
C ASN A 309 -16.26 -16.57 7.11
N GLY A 310 -16.07 -17.65 7.85
CA GLY A 310 -16.28 -19.03 7.39
C GLY A 310 -15.02 -19.73 6.87
N GLU A 311 -13.98 -18.98 6.50
CA GLU A 311 -12.70 -19.53 6.06
C GLU A 311 -11.88 -20.06 7.24
N LEU A 312 -11.00 -21.03 6.95
CA LEU A 312 -10.04 -21.51 7.94
C LEU A 312 -9.02 -20.42 8.25
N ALA A 313 -8.77 -20.20 9.54
CA ALA A 313 -7.75 -19.28 9.99
C ALA A 313 -6.36 -19.73 9.52
N TYR A 314 -5.58 -18.80 8.97
CA TYR A 314 -4.21 -19.08 8.53
C TYR A 314 -3.32 -19.46 9.73
N PRO A 315 -2.64 -20.61 9.71
CA PRO A 315 -1.74 -20.98 10.79
C PRO A 315 -0.53 -20.05 10.81
N PHE A 316 -0.22 -19.47 11.97
CA PHE A 316 0.96 -18.63 12.13
C PHE A 316 1.74 -18.99 13.40
N GLN A 317 3.01 -18.60 13.40
CA GLN A 317 3.90 -18.65 14.55
C GLN A 317 4.28 -17.24 14.98
N ALA A 318 4.48 -17.05 16.28
CA ALA A 318 4.89 -15.79 16.87
C ALA A 318 5.78 -16.04 18.09
N GLU A 319 6.46 -15.01 18.56
CA GLU A 319 7.24 -15.08 19.79
C GLU A 319 6.53 -14.33 20.92
N ASP A 320 6.50 -14.89 22.13
CA ASP A 320 6.03 -14.15 23.30
C ASP A 320 7.10 -13.19 23.85
N LYS A 321 6.73 -12.37 24.85
CA LYS A 321 7.66 -11.43 25.47
C LYS A 321 8.89 -12.07 26.13
N PHE A 322 8.84 -13.37 26.45
CA PHE A 322 9.90 -14.14 27.09
C PHE A 322 10.80 -14.90 26.11
N GLY A 323 10.47 -14.89 24.81
CA GLY A 323 11.23 -15.63 23.79
C GLY A 323 10.65 -17.00 23.44
N ASN A 324 9.53 -17.40 24.04
CA ASN A 324 8.91 -18.69 23.73
C ASN A 324 8.16 -18.60 22.41
N GLN A 325 8.20 -19.69 21.64
CA GLN A 325 7.44 -19.82 20.41
C GLN A 325 5.97 -20.13 20.72
N PHE A 326 5.07 -19.44 20.03
CA PHE A 326 3.64 -19.67 19.99
C PHE A 326 3.25 -20.18 18.60
N ASP A 327 2.38 -21.18 18.52
CA ASP A 327 1.82 -21.71 17.27
C ASP A 327 0.30 -21.76 17.38
N LEU A 328 -0.40 -21.02 16.50
CA LEU A 328 -1.87 -20.95 16.50
C LEU A 328 -2.52 -22.34 16.39
N LYS A 329 -1.86 -23.30 15.73
CA LYS A 329 -2.39 -24.66 15.58
C LYS A 329 -2.65 -25.33 16.92
N GLY A 330 -1.85 -25.02 17.95
CA GLY A 330 -2.02 -25.55 19.30
C GLY A 330 -3.25 -24.99 20.02
N SER A 331 -3.80 -23.86 19.55
CA SER A 331 -4.96 -23.19 20.13
C SER A 331 -6.28 -23.58 19.46
N ILE A 332 -6.24 -24.32 18.34
CA ILE A 332 -7.45 -24.83 17.68
C ILE A 332 -8.21 -25.75 18.63
N GLY A 333 -9.53 -25.56 18.72
CA GLY A 333 -10.39 -26.13 19.77
C GLY A 333 -10.84 -25.09 20.81
N LYS A 334 -10.22 -23.91 20.83
CA LYS A 334 -10.62 -22.76 21.65
C LYS A 334 -11.27 -21.66 20.79
N VAL A 335 -11.98 -20.76 21.45
CA VAL A 335 -12.39 -19.48 20.86
C VAL A 335 -11.22 -18.51 20.95
N ILE A 336 -10.76 -17.97 19.83
CA ILE A 336 -9.53 -17.16 19.77
C ILE A 336 -9.89 -15.77 19.26
N PHE A 337 -9.59 -14.75 20.06
CA PHE A 337 -9.66 -13.35 19.65
C PHE A 337 -8.25 -12.81 19.42
N ILE A 338 -8.00 -12.28 18.23
CA ILE A 338 -6.72 -11.69 17.82
C ILE A 338 -6.88 -10.18 17.76
N ASP A 339 -6.08 -9.44 18.51
CA ASP A 339 -5.84 -8.00 18.37
C ASP A 339 -4.48 -7.80 17.68
N THR A 340 -4.49 -7.32 16.44
CA THR A 340 -3.27 -6.95 15.73
C THR A 340 -3.00 -5.45 15.87
N TRP A 341 -1.84 -5.11 16.44
CA TRP A 341 -1.52 -3.75 16.87
C TRP A 341 -0.02 -3.40 16.73
N ALA A 342 0.35 -2.15 16.97
CA ALA A 342 1.75 -1.74 17.07
C ALA A 342 1.94 -0.53 17.99
N THR A 343 3.15 -0.35 18.55
CA THR A 343 3.45 0.74 19.48
C THR A 343 3.30 2.14 18.88
N TRP A 344 3.49 2.27 17.57
CA TRP A 344 3.36 3.53 16.82
C TRP A 344 1.93 3.80 16.34
N CYS A 345 0.99 2.89 16.56
CA CYS A 345 -0.39 3.00 16.12
C CYS A 345 -1.26 3.73 17.16
N GLY A 346 -1.48 5.04 16.97
CA GLY A 346 -2.30 5.86 17.88
C GLY A 346 -3.68 5.27 18.21
N PRO A 347 -4.50 4.87 17.21
CA PRO A 347 -5.80 4.24 17.47
C PRO A 347 -5.70 2.92 18.25
N CYS A 348 -4.66 2.12 18.01
CA CYS A 348 -4.42 0.89 18.76
C CYS A 348 -4.17 1.18 20.25
N ILE A 349 -3.33 2.18 20.55
CA ILE A 349 -3.07 2.61 21.93
C ILE A 349 -4.35 3.12 22.60
N ASN A 350 -5.22 3.84 21.86
CA ASN A 350 -6.50 4.30 22.39
C ASN A 350 -7.46 3.14 22.74
N HIS A 351 -7.44 2.05 21.98
CA HIS A 351 -8.29 0.87 22.22
C HIS A 351 -7.70 -0.12 23.23
N ARG A 352 -6.41 0.02 23.55
CA ARG A 352 -5.61 -0.92 24.35
C ARG A 352 -6.25 -1.30 25.68
N ALA A 353 -6.80 -0.34 26.42
CA ALA A 353 -7.43 -0.57 27.71
C ALA A 353 -8.60 -1.57 27.62
N LYS A 354 -9.46 -1.44 26.60
CA LYS A 354 -10.60 -2.32 26.38
C LYS A 354 -10.17 -3.76 26.03
N VAL A 355 -9.11 -3.92 25.25
CA VAL A 355 -8.55 -5.25 24.93
C VAL A 355 -7.97 -5.92 26.18
N LEU A 356 -7.30 -5.15 27.04
CA LEU A 356 -6.77 -5.66 28.30
C LEU A 356 -7.87 -6.06 29.29
N GLU A 357 -8.98 -5.33 29.33
CA GLU A 357 -10.17 -5.72 30.10
C GLU A 357 -10.74 -7.06 29.62
N LEU A 358 -10.82 -7.25 28.30
CA LEU A 358 -11.23 -8.52 27.69
C LEU A 358 -10.27 -9.66 28.06
N SER A 359 -8.97 -9.41 27.99
CA SER A 359 -7.93 -10.38 28.36
C SER A 359 -8.00 -10.78 29.84
N GLU A 360 -8.21 -9.82 30.75
CA GLU A 360 -8.36 -10.11 32.18
C GLU A 360 -9.64 -10.91 32.47
N LYS A 361 -10.77 -10.57 31.81
CA LYS A 361 -12.05 -11.26 31.97
C LYS A 361 -11.95 -12.75 31.62
N TYR A 362 -11.28 -13.09 30.53
CA TYR A 362 -11.16 -14.47 30.05
C TYR A 362 -9.90 -15.19 30.53
N ARG A 363 -9.04 -14.55 31.34
CA ARG A 363 -7.74 -15.11 31.77
C ARG A 363 -7.82 -16.52 32.37
N ASN A 364 -8.91 -16.82 33.08
CA ASN A 364 -9.09 -18.10 33.76
C ASN A 364 -10.02 -19.06 32.99
N ASN A 365 -10.38 -18.74 31.75
CA ASN A 365 -11.20 -19.60 30.89
C ASN A 365 -10.29 -20.35 29.91
N GLU A 366 -10.16 -21.67 30.08
CA GLU A 366 -9.29 -22.50 29.24
C GLU A 366 -9.81 -22.66 27.79
N GLU A 367 -11.07 -22.32 27.53
CA GLU A 367 -11.72 -22.38 26.21
C GLU A 367 -11.58 -21.08 25.41
N VAL A 368 -10.98 -20.02 25.97
CA VAL A 368 -10.79 -18.72 25.30
C VAL A 368 -9.33 -18.31 25.30
N GLU A 369 -8.83 -17.83 24.15
CA GLU A 369 -7.52 -17.18 24.04
C GLU A 369 -7.66 -15.75 23.49
N ILE A 370 -7.05 -14.80 24.19
CA ILE A 370 -7.01 -13.38 23.79
C ILE A 370 -5.56 -13.06 23.41
N LEU A 371 -5.27 -13.01 22.10
CA LEU A 371 -3.94 -12.87 21.53
C LEU A 371 -3.67 -11.41 21.12
N LEU A 372 -2.69 -10.77 21.75
CA LEU A 372 -2.29 -9.38 21.44
C LEU A 372 -1.04 -9.41 20.56
N VAL A 373 -1.23 -9.46 19.24
CA VAL A 373 -0.16 -9.65 18.24
C VAL A 373 0.40 -8.29 17.80
N SER A 374 1.61 -7.97 18.26
CA SER A 374 2.36 -6.81 17.76
C SER A 374 2.98 -7.09 16.39
N VAL A 375 2.84 -6.12 15.49
CA VAL A 375 3.46 -6.10 14.16
C VAL A 375 4.56 -5.04 14.05
N ASP A 376 5.11 -4.60 15.19
CA ASP A 376 6.23 -3.68 15.24
C ASP A 376 7.44 -4.21 14.45
N SER A 377 8.27 -3.30 13.96
CA SER A 377 9.55 -3.63 13.32
C SER A 377 10.69 -3.82 14.32
N SER A 378 10.48 -3.44 15.59
CA SER A 378 11.52 -3.48 16.63
C SER A 378 10.98 -4.14 17.89
N ARG A 379 11.51 -5.33 18.19
CA ARG A 379 11.20 -6.08 19.41
C ARG A 379 11.54 -5.28 20.67
N ASP A 380 12.65 -4.55 20.67
CA ASP A 380 13.09 -3.77 21.84
C ASP A 380 12.13 -2.64 22.20
N LYS A 381 11.60 -1.94 21.19
CA LYS A 381 10.58 -0.90 21.39
C LYS A 381 9.30 -1.49 21.97
N TRP A 382 8.87 -2.63 21.42
CA TRP A 382 7.70 -3.35 21.91
C TRP A 382 7.87 -3.84 23.37
N ILE A 383 9.01 -4.46 23.70
CA ILE A 383 9.32 -4.90 25.08
C ILE A 383 9.38 -3.73 26.05
N SER A 384 9.96 -2.60 25.64
CA SER A 384 10.03 -1.38 26.47
C SER A 384 8.62 -0.86 26.77
N PHE A 385 7.76 -0.79 25.76
CA PHE A 385 6.35 -0.42 25.94
C PHE A 385 5.62 -1.36 26.91
N LEU A 386 5.79 -2.68 26.78
CA LEU A 386 5.14 -3.65 27.67
C LEU A 386 5.62 -3.56 29.13
N LYS A 387 6.90 -3.23 29.35
CA LYS A 387 7.45 -3.02 30.70
C LYS A 387 6.81 -1.81 31.38
N GLU A 388 6.57 -0.74 30.63
CA GLU A 388 5.86 0.45 31.12
C GLU A 388 4.38 0.17 31.38
N GLU A 389 3.72 -0.59 30.49
CA GLU A 389 2.32 -0.99 30.63
C GLU A 389 2.08 -1.87 31.88
N ASN A 390 3.06 -2.72 32.22
CA ASN A 390 3.07 -3.61 33.40
C ASN A 390 1.81 -4.51 33.52
N LYS A 391 1.34 -5.04 32.39
CA LYS A 391 0.18 -5.96 32.30
C LYS A 391 0.63 -7.37 31.99
N ASN A 392 1.25 -8.01 32.99
CA ASN A 392 1.93 -9.28 32.76
C ASN A 392 1.02 -10.48 32.44
N PHE A 393 -0.28 -10.37 32.75
CA PHE A 393 -1.28 -11.39 32.48
C PHE A 393 -1.67 -11.52 31.00
N ALA A 394 -1.45 -10.48 30.20
CA ALA A 394 -1.87 -10.46 28.81
C ALA A 394 -0.91 -11.27 27.92
N GLN A 395 -1.48 -12.09 27.04
CA GLN A 395 -0.75 -12.88 26.06
C GLN A 395 -0.30 -12.00 24.89
N ASN A 396 0.86 -11.37 25.06
CA ASN A 396 1.48 -10.50 24.07
C ASN A 396 2.41 -11.33 23.17
N LEU A 397 2.14 -11.26 21.87
CA LEU A 397 2.88 -11.96 20.82
C LEU A 397 3.54 -10.94 19.88
N PHE A 398 4.63 -11.33 19.23
CA PHE A 398 5.38 -10.49 18.32
C PHE A 398 5.66 -11.21 17.01
N ILE A 399 5.33 -10.53 15.91
CA ILE A 399 5.69 -10.91 14.55
C ILE A 399 6.39 -9.70 13.94
N GLU A 400 7.71 -9.78 13.80
CA GLU A 400 8.51 -8.68 13.27
C GLU A 400 8.00 -8.26 11.89
N ASN A 401 7.64 -6.99 11.74
CA ASN A 401 7.05 -6.45 10.51
C ASN A 401 5.79 -7.22 10.05
N GLY A 402 4.98 -7.76 10.96
CA GLY A 402 3.92 -8.73 10.66
C GLY A 402 2.96 -8.36 9.52
N MET A 403 2.63 -7.07 9.33
CA MET A 403 1.81 -6.59 8.20
C MET A 403 2.41 -6.90 6.81
N ARG A 404 3.73 -7.10 6.73
CA ARG A 404 4.49 -7.37 5.50
C ARG A 404 4.93 -8.83 5.38
N THR A 405 4.36 -9.71 6.20
CA THR A 405 4.65 -11.15 6.20
C THR A 405 3.46 -11.94 5.67
N GLU A 406 3.59 -13.27 5.63
CA GLU A 406 2.46 -14.15 5.32
C GLU A 406 1.32 -14.00 6.33
N PHE A 407 1.59 -13.68 7.60
CA PHE A 407 0.54 -13.38 8.59
C PHE A 407 -0.31 -12.19 8.13
N GLY A 408 0.33 -11.06 7.80
CA GLY A 408 -0.35 -9.87 7.31
C GLY A 408 -1.09 -10.10 6.00
N ASN A 409 -0.50 -10.85 5.07
CA ASN A 409 -1.15 -11.16 3.80
C ASN A 409 -2.37 -12.07 3.96
N ASN A 410 -2.26 -13.20 4.66
CA ASN A 410 -3.36 -14.16 4.77
C ASN A 410 -4.54 -13.66 5.62
N TYR A 411 -4.29 -12.77 6.58
CA TYR A 411 -5.36 -12.11 7.35
C TYR A 411 -5.77 -10.74 6.78
N ASN A 412 -5.27 -10.37 5.60
CA ASN A 412 -5.50 -9.08 4.93
C ASN A 412 -5.27 -7.85 5.85
N ILE A 413 -4.20 -7.86 6.64
CA ILE A 413 -3.84 -6.82 7.61
C ILE A 413 -3.04 -5.73 6.90
N LYS A 414 -3.75 -4.86 6.18
CA LYS A 414 -3.18 -3.73 5.43
C LYS A 414 -3.22 -2.41 6.21
N SER A 415 -4.05 -2.36 7.25
CA SER A 415 -4.08 -1.30 8.26
C SER A 415 -4.32 -1.89 9.65
N ILE A 416 -3.98 -1.14 10.69
CA ILE A 416 -4.18 -1.51 12.10
C ILE A 416 -4.88 -0.36 12.86
N PRO A 417 -5.68 -0.66 13.90
CA PRO A 417 -5.91 -1.97 14.51
C PRO A 417 -6.74 -2.92 13.63
N ARG A 418 -6.53 -4.23 13.79
CA ARG A 418 -7.35 -5.27 13.15
C ARG A 418 -7.69 -6.34 14.17
N TYR A 419 -8.98 -6.69 14.26
CA TYR A 419 -9.49 -7.66 15.21
C TYR A 419 -10.16 -8.83 14.49
N ILE A 420 -9.85 -10.05 14.93
CA ILE A 420 -10.34 -11.28 14.30
C ILE A 420 -10.79 -12.25 15.40
N LEU A 421 -12.01 -12.79 15.26
CA LEU A 421 -12.53 -13.86 16.11
C LEU A 421 -12.55 -15.17 15.32
N ILE A 422 -11.98 -16.22 15.92
CA ILE A 422 -11.88 -17.57 15.38
C ILE A 422 -12.63 -18.50 16.34
N GLY A 423 -13.46 -19.39 15.79
CA GLY A 423 -14.20 -20.39 16.55
C GLY A 423 -13.38 -21.64 16.88
N LYS A 424 -13.94 -22.50 17.73
CA LYS A 424 -13.32 -23.77 18.15
C LYS A 424 -12.96 -24.69 16.97
N ASN A 425 -13.71 -24.60 15.88
CA ASN A 425 -13.46 -25.35 14.63
C ASN A 425 -12.31 -24.78 13.77
N GLY A 426 -11.63 -23.72 14.22
CA GLY A 426 -10.53 -23.06 13.52
C GLY A 426 -10.97 -22.15 12.36
N LYS A 427 -12.26 -21.88 12.21
CA LYS A 427 -12.78 -20.96 11.20
C LYS A 427 -12.96 -19.56 11.75
N ILE A 428 -12.78 -18.56 10.88
CA ILE A 428 -13.04 -17.15 11.20
C ILE A 428 -14.55 -16.97 11.40
N ILE A 429 -14.95 -16.52 12.59
CA ILE A 429 -16.33 -16.13 12.88
C ILE A 429 -16.57 -14.70 12.41
N ASN A 430 -15.64 -13.80 12.74
CA ASN A 430 -15.76 -12.39 12.41
C ASN A 430 -14.39 -11.73 12.26
N SER A 431 -14.11 -11.19 11.07
CA SER A 431 -12.89 -10.44 10.78
C SER A 431 -13.09 -8.91 10.75
N ASN A 432 -14.31 -8.40 10.96
CA ASN A 432 -14.70 -7.04 10.58
C ASN A 432 -15.06 -6.13 11.77
N PHE A 433 -14.60 -6.46 12.98
CA PHE A 433 -14.81 -5.57 14.12
C PHE A 433 -14.08 -4.24 13.93
N LYS A 434 -14.78 -3.13 14.19
CA LYS A 434 -14.21 -1.77 14.16
C LYS A 434 -13.45 -1.44 15.45
N GLU A 435 -13.92 -1.95 16.59
CA GLU A 435 -13.32 -1.72 17.90
C GLU A 435 -13.62 -2.88 18.88
N PRO A 436 -12.79 -3.06 19.93
CA PRO A 436 -13.06 -4.00 21.01
C PRO A 436 -14.22 -3.46 21.86
N SER A 437 -15.38 -4.08 21.74
CA SER A 437 -16.64 -3.60 22.33
C SER A 437 -17.44 -4.75 22.93
N LYS A 438 -18.56 -4.44 23.60
CA LYS A 438 -19.50 -5.46 24.10
C LYS A 438 -20.04 -6.39 23.01
N ALA A 439 -20.02 -5.98 21.74
CA ALA A 439 -20.38 -6.84 20.63
C ALA A 439 -19.36 -7.99 20.47
N VAL A 440 -18.06 -7.71 20.64
CA VAL A 440 -16.99 -8.72 20.63
C VAL A 440 -17.22 -9.73 21.76
N GLU A 441 -17.45 -9.25 22.98
CA GLU A 441 -17.74 -10.12 24.12
C GLU A 441 -18.94 -11.03 23.85
N LYS A 442 -20.03 -10.48 23.31
CA LYS A 442 -21.21 -11.28 22.97
C LYS A 442 -20.91 -12.37 21.94
N GLU A 443 -20.13 -12.07 20.92
CA GLU A 443 -19.74 -13.07 19.91
C GLU A 443 -18.80 -14.15 20.48
N ILE A 444 -17.91 -13.81 21.41
CA ILE A 444 -17.11 -14.79 22.15
C ILE A 444 -18.02 -15.74 22.94
N GLU A 445 -18.99 -15.21 23.69
CA GLU A 445 -19.92 -16.05 24.47
C GLU A 445 -20.77 -16.95 23.59
N ILE A 446 -21.20 -16.48 22.41
CA ILE A 446 -21.92 -17.31 21.44
C ILE A 446 -21.01 -18.44 20.93
N ALA A 447 -19.78 -18.10 20.54
CA ALA A 447 -18.81 -19.06 20.03
C ALA A 447 -18.39 -20.13 21.06
N LEU A 448 -18.54 -19.84 22.36
CA LEU A 448 -18.30 -20.82 23.42
C LEU A 448 -19.40 -21.88 23.53
N MET A 449 -20.62 -21.54 23.14
CA MET A 449 -21.79 -22.42 23.20
C MET A 449 -21.91 -23.38 22.00
N GLU A 450 -21.20 -23.09 20.91
CA GLU A 450 -21.08 -23.92 19.70
C GLU A 450 -19.92 -24.92 19.83
#